data_AF-T0KZQ1-F1
#
_entry.id   AF-T0KZQ1-F1
#
_cell.length_a   1.000
_cell.length_b   1.000
_cell.length_c   1.000
_cell.angle_alpha   90.00
_cell.angle_beta   90.00
_cell.angle_gamma   90.00
#
_symmetry.space_group_name_H-M   'P 1'
#
loop_
_entity.id
_entity.type
_entity.pdbx_description
1 polymer ?
#
loop_
_entity_poly.entity_id
_entity_poly.type
_entity_poly.pdbx_seq_one_letter_code
_entity_poly.pdbx_strand_id
1 'polypeptide(L)'
;MDTVTLSLTVVGLIPVVADTIQRVQTFYADARNAKALIQQLMEELEALRGSLTSLQQLLDSPVIKAKVIKFDQSSVLVSCSKACKVKLQSLSETLEMYAESKTKQLAWPLAQAKCHESLETLRHLAFWIQLGLSIEGCRLLSLSSVDLPKAFEQRLYEFRSIQGDIQSLKTTVNSQVKVIEDSRREQERREVLDWISDFDHERRHLEAKNPRVSDTGSWITENASFEKWRDDASSTNVLWCHGLPGSGKTVLA
;
A
#
# COMPACT_ATOMS: atom_id res chain seq x y z
N MET A 1 0.64 -29.66 -20.83
CA MET A 1 0.49 -30.74 -19.82
C MET A 1 -0.96 -30.75 -19.38
N ASP A 2 -1.55 -31.94 -19.21
CA ASP A 2 -2.91 -32.06 -18.69
C ASP A 2 -2.95 -31.59 -17.23
N THR A 3 -4.05 -31.00 -16.78
CA THR A 3 -4.25 -30.60 -15.37
C THR A 3 -3.97 -31.75 -14.40
N VAL A 4 -4.19 -32.98 -14.86
CA VAL A 4 -3.88 -34.23 -14.16
C VAL A 4 -2.38 -34.43 -13.97
N THR A 5 -1.53 -34.21 -14.98
CA THR A 5 -0.08 -34.37 -14.81
C THR A 5 0.51 -33.28 -13.92
N LEU A 6 -0.04 -32.05 -13.95
CA LEU A 6 0.36 -31.00 -13.03
C LEU A 6 -0.05 -31.31 -11.58
N SER A 7 -1.29 -31.79 -11.37
CA SER A 7 -1.73 -32.26 -10.06
C SER A 7 -0.83 -33.37 -9.54
N LEU A 8 -0.41 -34.32 -10.39
CA LEU A 8 0.51 -35.40 -10.05
C LEU A 8 1.91 -34.87 -9.65
N THR A 9 2.41 -33.84 -10.33
CA THR A 9 3.69 -33.22 -9.97
C THR A 9 3.63 -32.50 -8.63
N VAL A 10 2.53 -31.78 -8.35
CA VAL A 10 2.32 -31.09 -7.07
C VAL A 10 2.13 -32.10 -5.93
N VAL A 11 1.36 -33.17 -6.16
CA VAL A 11 1.21 -34.30 -5.25
C VAL A 11 2.56 -34.95 -4.94
N GLY A 12 3.42 -35.11 -5.96
CA GLY A 12 4.76 -35.68 -5.79
C GLY A 12 5.74 -34.80 -5.00
N LEU A 13 5.46 -33.50 -4.83
CA LEU A 13 6.27 -32.61 -4.01
C LEU A 13 5.97 -32.71 -2.51
N ILE A 14 4.72 -32.99 -2.15
CA ILE A 14 4.27 -33.14 -0.76
C ILE A 14 5.10 -34.19 0.02
N PRO A 15 5.34 -35.42 -0.50
CA PRO A 15 6.17 -36.40 0.20
C PRO A 15 7.65 -36.00 0.22
N VAL A 16 8.16 -35.30 -0.80
CA VAL A 16 9.55 -34.79 -0.81
C VAL A 16 9.73 -33.74 0.28
N VAL A 17 8.80 -32.80 0.43
CA VAL A 17 8.80 -31.82 1.51
C VAL A 17 8.73 -32.53 2.87
N ALA A 18 7.87 -33.54 3.02
CA ALA A 18 7.77 -34.31 4.26
C ALA A 18 9.08 -35.05 4.62
N ASP A 19 9.74 -35.67 3.65
CA ASP A 19 11.04 -36.33 3.84
C ASP A 19 12.13 -35.31 4.23
N THR A 20 12.16 -34.14 3.59
CA THR A 20 13.08 -33.07 4.00
C THR A 20 12.81 -32.55 5.41
N ILE A 21 11.54 -32.42 5.83
CA ILE A 21 11.19 -32.04 7.21
C ILE A 21 11.71 -33.08 8.21
N GLN A 22 11.53 -34.38 7.92
CA GLN A 22 11.99 -35.46 8.80
C GLN A 22 13.53 -35.47 8.94
N ARG A 23 14.25 -35.18 7.85
CA ARG A 23 15.72 -35.08 7.85
C ARG A 23 16.21 -33.86 8.62
N VAL A 24 15.54 -32.72 8.45
CA VAL A 24 15.82 -31.48 9.19
C VAL A 24 15.53 -31.67 10.69
N GLN A 25 14.48 -32.41 11.06
CA GLN A 25 14.17 -32.74 12.46
C GLN A 25 15.23 -33.66 13.10
N THR A 26 15.71 -34.66 12.37
CA THR A 26 16.81 -35.54 12.83
C THR A 26 18.09 -34.73 13.05
N PHE A 27 18.34 -33.78 12.15
CA PHE A 27 19.46 -32.86 12.24
C PHE A 27 19.35 -31.84 13.40
N TYR A 28 18.14 -31.37 13.70
CA TYR A 28 17.85 -30.46 14.80
C TYR A 28 18.25 -31.05 16.17
N ALA A 29 18.11 -32.37 16.36
CA ALA A 29 18.52 -33.06 17.58
C ALA A 29 20.04 -32.97 17.84
N ASP A 30 20.84 -32.90 16.77
CA ASP A 30 22.31 -32.94 16.82
C ASP A 30 22.97 -31.55 16.84
N ALA A 31 22.26 -30.50 16.40
CA ALA A 31 22.82 -29.17 16.18
C ALA A 31 22.61 -28.21 17.38
N ARG A 32 23.63 -28.05 18.24
CA ARG A 32 23.55 -27.15 19.42
C ARG A 32 23.62 -25.64 19.10
N ASN A 33 24.28 -25.23 18.01
CA ASN A 33 24.62 -23.82 17.73
C ASN A 33 23.72 -23.12 16.67
N ALA A 34 22.65 -23.77 16.23
CA ALA A 34 21.93 -23.43 15.00
C ALA A 34 20.40 -23.42 15.11
N LYS A 35 19.86 -23.55 16.31
CA LYS A 35 18.46 -23.90 16.54
C LYS A 35 17.47 -22.91 15.91
N ALA A 36 17.79 -21.61 15.88
CA ALA A 36 16.90 -20.57 15.34
C ALA A 36 16.71 -20.67 13.81
N LEU A 37 17.78 -20.89 13.04
CA LEU A 37 17.69 -20.99 11.58
C LEU A 37 17.03 -22.30 11.13
N ILE A 38 17.28 -23.39 11.86
CA ILE A 38 16.65 -24.69 11.59
C ILE A 38 15.15 -24.64 11.92
N GLN A 39 14.78 -23.96 13.01
CA GLN A 39 13.37 -23.74 13.36
C GLN A 39 12.65 -22.92 12.29
N GLN A 40 13.24 -21.82 11.82
CA GLN A 40 12.67 -21.02 10.73
C GLN A 40 12.52 -21.84 9.45
N LEU A 41 13.52 -22.65 9.10
CA LEU A 41 13.45 -23.54 7.94
C LEU A 41 12.32 -24.57 8.07
N MET A 42 12.11 -25.14 9.26
CA MET A 42 11.01 -26.07 9.51
C MET A 42 9.64 -25.39 9.37
N GLU A 43 9.46 -24.22 9.96
CA GLU A 43 8.21 -23.44 9.87
C GLU A 43 7.86 -23.11 8.41
N GLU A 44 8.86 -22.70 7.61
CA GLU A 44 8.68 -22.40 6.18
C GLU A 44 8.37 -23.66 5.35
N LEU A 45 9.01 -24.80 5.64
CA LEU A 45 8.73 -26.07 4.96
C LEU A 45 7.34 -26.61 5.29
N GLU A 46 6.88 -26.45 6.53
CA GLU A 46 5.52 -26.82 6.95
C GLU A 46 4.46 -25.92 6.32
N ALA A 47 4.71 -24.61 6.26
CA ALA A 47 3.84 -23.65 5.56
C ALA A 47 3.77 -23.94 4.04
N LEU A 48 4.90 -24.29 3.43
CA LEU A 48 4.98 -24.70 2.02
C LEU A 48 4.18 -25.98 1.77
N ARG A 49 4.28 -26.98 2.66
CA ARG A 49 3.48 -28.22 2.57
C ARG A 49 1.98 -27.93 2.64
N GLY A 50 1.56 -27.06 3.56
CA GLY A 50 0.15 -26.63 3.68
C GLY A 50 -0.35 -25.91 2.42
N SER A 51 0.48 -25.03 1.87
CA SER A 51 0.17 -24.29 0.64
C SER A 51 0.07 -25.20 -0.59
N LEU A 52 0.98 -26.17 -0.72
CA LEU A 52 0.94 -27.19 -1.80
C LEU A 52 -0.30 -28.10 -1.70
N THR A 53 -0.68 -28.48 -0.47
CA THR A 53 -1.89 -29.29 -0.23
C THR A 53 -3.15 -28.51 -0.60
N SER A 54 -3.20 -27.23 -0.23
CA SER A 54 -4.31 -26.34 -0.59
C SER A 54 -4.39 -26.11 -2.11
N LEU A 55 -3.23 -25.97 -2.76
CA LEU A 55 -3.15 -25.82 -4.21
C LEU A 55 -3.61 -27.10 -4.92
N GLN A 56 -3.25 -28.27 -4.41
CA GLN A 56 -3.74 -29.55 -4.90
C GLN A 56 -5.27 -29.62 -4.83
N GLN A 57 -5.87 -29.30 -3.68
CA GLN A 57 -7.34 -29.30 -3.53
C GLN A 57 -8.03 -28.34 -4.51
N LEU A 58 -7.40 -27.21 -4.78
CA LEU A 58 -7.90 -26.20 -5.72
C LEU A 58 -7.80 -26.70 -7.17
N LEU A 59 -6.68 -27.32 -7.55
CA LEU A 59 -6.48 -27.96 -8.86
C LEU A 59 -7.41 -29.16 -9.07
N ASP A 60 -7.75 -29.86 -7.99
CA ASP A 60 -8.69 -30.98 -8.01
C ASP A 60 -10.16 -30.56 -8.08
N SER A 61 -10.46 -29.29 -7.77
CA SER A 61 -11.81 -28.73 -7.81
C SER A 61 -12.43 -28.76 -9.21
N PRO A 62 -13.74 -29.08 -9.33
CA PRO A 62 -14.44 -29.10 -10.61
C PRO A 62 -14.44 -27.74 -11.33
N VAL A 63 -14.21 -26.63 -10.61
CA VAL A 63 -14.21 -25.27 -11.17
C VAL A 63 -13.03 -25.03 -12.13
N ILE A 64 -11.85 -25.57 -11.81
CA ILE A 64 -10.66 -25.46 -12.66
C ILE A 64 -10.69 -26.51 -13.78
N LYS A 65 -11.16 -27.72 -13.47
CA LYS A 65 -11.35 -28.79 -14.45
C LYS A 65 -12.39 -28.40 -15.53
N ALA A 66 -13.43 -27.66 -15.17
CA ALA A 66 -14.44 -27.15 -16.09
C ALA A 66 -13.99 -25.95 -16.95
N LYS A 67 -12.98 -25.17 -16.50
CA LYS A 67 -12.52 -23.94 -17.19
C LYS A 67 -11.42 -24.13 -18.23
N VAL A 68 -11.03 -25.37 -18.57
CA VAL A 68 -10.01 -25.71 -19.60
C VAL A 68 -8.73 -24.86 -19.46
N ILE A 69 -8.21 -24.71 -18.24
CA ILE A 69 -6.90 -24.08 -18.04
C ILE A 69 -5.85 -25.14 -18.35
N LYS A 70 -5.18 -25.01 -19.50
CA LYS A 70 -4.08 -25.88 -19.90
C LYS A 70 -2.77 -25.31 -19.37
N PHE A 71 -2.08 -26.05 -18.52
CA PHE A 71 -0.75 -25.68 -18.06
C PHE A 71 0.28 -26.25 -19.03
N ASP A 72 0.96 -25.41 -19.78
CA ASP A 72 2.04 -25.86 -20.66
C ASP A 72 3.34 -26.16 -19.86
N GLN A 73 4.31 -26.87 -20.44
CA GLN A 73 5.62 -27.12 -19.80
C GLN A 73 6.39 -25.82 -19.50
N SER A 74 6.04 -24.73 -20.20
CA SER A 74 6.55 -23.38 -20.00
C SER A 74 5.82 -22.59 -18.91
N SER A 75 4.75 -23.14 -18.32
CA SER A 75 3.95 -22.46 -17.31
C SER A 75 4.73 -22.23 -16.01
N VAL A 76 4.47 -21.09 -15.38
CA VAL A 76 5.17 -20.68 -14.16
C VAL A 76 4.97 -21.69 -13.03
N LEU A 77 3.78 -22.32 -12.91
CA LEU A 77 3.56 -23.37 -11.91
C LEU A 77 4.41 -24.63 -12.11
N VAL A 78 4.61 -25.07 -13.35
CA VAL A 78 5.48 -26.23 -13.65
C VAL A 78 6.94 -25.90 -13.37
N SER A 79 7.37 -24.70 -13.76
CA SER A 79 8.71 -24.19 -13.48
C SER A 79 8.98 -24.06 -11.98
N CYS A 80 8.06 -23.44 -11.22
CA CYS A 80 8.13 -23.32 -9.77
C CYS A 80 8.15 -24.68 -9.08
N SER A 81 7.31 -25.62 -9.51
CA SER A 81 7.26 -26.98 -8.95
C SER A 81 8.57 -27.73 -9.18
N LYS A 82 9.15 -27.62 -10.39
CA LYS A 82 10.44 -28.23 -10.72
C LYS A 82 11.60 -27.59 -9.96
N ALA A 83 11.63 -26.26 -9.86
CA ALA A 83 12.62 -25.52 -9.09
C ALA A 83 12.56 -25.88 -7.59
N CYS A 84 11.33 -25.99 -7.04
CA CYS A 84 11.10 -26.44 -5.67
C CYS A 84 11.67 -27.85 -5.44
N LYS A 85 11.42 -28.79 -6.36
CA LYS A 85 11.97 -30.15 -6.26
C LYS A 85 13.50 -30.15 -6.21
N VAL A 86 14.14 -29.46 -7.15
CA VAL A 86 15.60 -29.41 -7.27
C VAL A 86 16.22 -28.77 -6.03
N LYS A 87 15.64 -27.69 -5.51
CA LYS A 87 16.18 -27.01 -4.33
C LYS A 87 16.03 -27.85 -3.06
N LEU A 88 14.87 -28.50 -2.87
CA LEU A 88 14.65 -29.41 -1.74
C LEU A 88 15.60 -30.61 -1.77
N GLN A 89 15.87 -31.18 -2.94
CA GLN A 89 16.85 -32.26 -3.12
C GLN A 89 18.28 -31.80 -2.83
N SER A 90 18.68 -30.62 -3.32
CA SER A 90 20.01 -30.07 -3.01
C SER A 90 20.16 -29.77 -1.52
N LEU A 91 19.10 -29.34 -0.86
CA LEU A 91 19.08 -29.09 0.58
C LEU A 91 19.23 -30.41 1.36
N SER A 92 18.47 -31.45 1.01
CA SER A 92 18.60 -32.76 1.66
C SER A 92 20.00 -33.36 1.51
N GLU A 93 20.59 -33.30 0.31
CA GLU A 93 21.95 -33.81 0.06
C GLU A 93 23.00 -33.03 0.88
N THR A 94 22.86 -31.71 1.00
CA THR A 94 23.79 -30.91 1.83
C THR A 94 23.66 -31.20 3.33
N LEU A 95 22.45 -31.55 3.79
CA LEU A 95 22.20 -31.94 5.18
C LEU A 95 22.74 -33.36 5.46
N GLU A 96 22.61 -34.29 4.51
CA GLU A 96 23.20 -35.64 4.60
C GLU A 96 24.73 -35.59 4.64
N MET A 97 25.38 -34.86 3.73
CA MET A 97 26.83 -34.70 3.71
C MET A 97 27.38 -34.10 5.02
N TYR A 98 26.58 -33.26 5.69
CA TYR A 98 26.98 -32.68 6.98
C TYR A 98 26.76 -33.67 8.15
N ALA A 99 25.70 -34.49 8.12
CA ALA A 99 25.45 -35.51 9.13
C ALA A 99 26.60 -36.54 9.22
N GLU A 100 27.21 -36.86 8.08
CA GLU A 100 28.31 -37.82 7.94
C GLU A 100 29.71 -37.21 8.21
N SER A 101 29.85 -35.88 8.23
CA SER A 101 31.15 -35.22 8.35
C SER A 101 31.70 -35.24 9.79
N LYS A 102 32.98 -35.64 9.93
CA LYS A 102 33.71 -35.71 11.20
C LYS A 102 34.07 -34.34 11.78
N THR A 103 33.96 -33.24 11.01
CA THR A 103 34.34 -31.86 11.42
C THR A 103 33.12 -30.93 11.50
N LYS A 104 32.16 -31.31 12.36
CA LYS A 104 30.84 -30.64 12.50
C LYS A 104 30.93 -29.13 12.83
N GLN A 105 31.96 -28.67 13.53
CA GLN A 105 32.05 -27.27 13.98
C GLN A 105 32.50 -26.26 12.90
N LEU A 106 33.34 -26.68 11.95
CA LEU A 106 33.88 -25.78 10.91
C LEU A 106 33.06 -25.77 9.61
N ALA A 107 32.26 -26.82 9.38
CA ALA A 107 31.36 -26.90 8.22
C ALA A 107 30.07 -26.08 8.41
N TRP A 108 29.75 -25.67 9.64
CA TRP A 108 28.52 -24.95 9.96
C TRP A 108 28.36 -23.60 9.26
N PRO A 109 29.35 -22.69 9.22
CA PRO A 109 29.18 -21.38 8.58
C PRO A 109 28.90 -21.47 7.07
N LEU A 110 29.47 -22.49 6.41
CA LEU A 110 29.28 -22.73 4.97
C LEU A 110 27.95 -23.42 4.68
N ALA A 111 27.51 -24.32 5.56
CA ALA A 111 26.16 -24.88 5.53
C ALA A 111 25.09 -23.83 5.85
N GLN A 112 25.38 -22.90 6.78
CA GLN A 112 24.50 -21.81 7.17
C GLN A 112 24.22 -20.85 6.01
N ALA A 113 25.24 -20.48 5.24
CA ALA A 113 25.06 -19.65 4.05
C ALA A 113 24.16 -20.33 3.00
N LYS A 114 24.37 -21.63 2.74
CA LYS A 114 23.54 -22.40 1.81
C LYS A 114 22.12 -22.65 2.32
N CYS A 115 21.94 -22.86 3.62
CA CYS A 115 20.62 -22.98 4.25
C CYS A 115 19.85 -21.66 4.15
N HIS A 116 20.52 -20.53 4.38
CA HIS A 116 19.91 -19.21 4.26
C HIS A 116 19.50 -18.89 2.81
N GLU A 117 20.39 -19.15 1.85
CA GLU A 117 20.07 -19.02 0.42
C GLU A 117 18.89 -19.92 0.02
N SER A 118 18.86 -21.16 0.52
CA SER A 118 17.75 -22.08 0.29
C SER A 118 16.45 -21.59 0.90
N LEU A 119 16.50 -21.01 2.10
CA LEU A 119 15.35 -20.44 2.79
C LEU A 119 14.73 -19.27 2.00
N GLU A 120 15.55 -18.34 1.52
CA GLU A 120 15.08 -17.21 0.69
C GLU A 120 14.43 -17.69 -0.62
N THR A 121 15.04 -18.68 -1.28
CA THR A 121 14.44 -19.26 -2.49
C THR A 121 13.12 -20.00 -2.21
N LEU A 122 13.01 -20.69 -1.06
CA LEU A 122 11.78 -21.39 -0.66
C LEU A 122 10.67 -20.40 -0.33
N ARG A 123 10.98 -19.28 0.34
CA ARG A 123 10.03 -18.18 0.60
C ARG A 123 9.49 -17.59 -0.69
N HIS A 124 10.38 -17.31 -1.65
CA HIS A 124 9.96 -16.83 -2.97
C HIS A 124 9.04 -17.84 -3.67
N LEU A 125 9.34 -19.14 -3.60
CA LEU A 125 8.49 -20.19 -4.18
C LEU A 125 7.15 -20.33 -3.45
N ALA A 126 7.14 -20.24 -2.11
CA ALA A 126 5.93 -20.27 -1.30
C ALA A 126 5.00 -19.11 -1.64
N PHE A 127 5.54 -17.91 -1.83
CA PHE A 127 4.79 -16.75 -2.30
C PHE A 127 4.08 -17.00 -3.64
N TRP A 128 4.78 -17.58 -4.62
CA TRP A 128 4.17 -17.91 -5.92
C TRP A 128 3.06 -18.96 -5.81
N ILE A 129 3.24 -19.96 -4.95
CA ILE A 129 2.23 -21.00 -4.68
C ILE A 129 1.00 -20.38 -3.97
N GLN A 130 1.23 -19.49 -3.00
CA GLN A 130 0.17 -18.82 -2.26
C GLN A 130 -0.63 -17.85 -3.14
N LEU A 131 0.03 -17.14 -4.06
CA LEU A 131 -0.63 -16.36 -5.10
C LEU A 131 -1.54 -17.24 -5.96
N GLY A 132 -1.08 -18.46 -6.28
CA GLY A 132 -1.83 -19.48 -7.01
C GLY A 132 -3.09 -19.99 -6.32
N LEU A 133 -3.21 -19.85 -4.99
CA LEU A 133 -4.42 -20.20 -4.23
C LEU A 133 -5.60 -19.26 -4.52
N SER A 134 -5.38 -18.14 -5.22
CA SER A 134 -6.46 -17.33 -5.76
C SER A 134 -6.93 -17.86 -7.11
N ILE A 135 -8.24 -17.79 -7.38
CA ILE A 135 -8.86 -18.23 -8.65
C ILE A 135 -8.19 -17.57 -9.87
N GLU A 136 -7.79 -16.30 -9.71
CA GLU A 136 -7.10 -15.54 -10.75
C GLU A 136 -5.59 -15.84 -10.80
N GLY A 137 -4.98 -16.17 -9.66
CA GLY A 137 -3.59 -16.64 -9.56
C GLY A 137 -3.36 -17.94 -10.33
N CYS A 138 -4.29 -18.89 -10.29
CA CYS A 138 -4.21 -20.11 -11.12
C CYS A 138 -4.16 -19.81 -12.63
N ARG A 139 -4.88 -18.77 -13.09
CA ARG A 139 -4.84 -18.33 -14.49
C ARG A 139 -3.53 -17.64 -14.82
N LEU A 140 -3.06 -16.75 -13.95
CA LEU A 140 -1.77 -16.08 -14.14
C LEU A 140 -0.60 -17.06 -14.14
N LEU A 141 -0.65 -18.08 -13.30
CA LEU A 141 0.38 -19.10 -13.23
C LEU A 141 0.31 -20.16 -14.35
N SER A 142 -0.78 -20.16 -15.12
CA SER A 142 -0.88 -20.92 -16.37
C SER A 142 -0.17 -20.22 -17.54
N LEU A 143 0.13 -18.93 -17.41
CA LEU A 143 0.89 -18.17 -18.41
C LEU A 143 2.37 -18.60 -18.42
N SER A 144 3.02 -18.37 -19.56
CA SER A 144 4.47 -18.51 -19.70
C SER A 144 5.20 -17.43 -18.89
N SER A 145 6.44 -17.70 -18.49
CA SER A 145 7.29 -16.75 -17.76
C SER A 145 7.53 -15.42 -18.51
N VAL A 146 7.29 -15.39 -19.83
CA VAL A 146 7.45 -14.20 -20.69
C VAL A 146 6.17 -13.35 -20.76
N ASP A 147 5.00 -13.98 -20.62
CA ASP A 147 3.70 -13.31 -20.76
C ASP A 147 3.16 -12.84 -19.40
N LEU A 148 3.65 -13.44 -18.31
CA LEU A 148 3.29 -13.06 -16.95
C LEU A 148 3.65 -11.59 -16.64
N PRO A 149 4.89 -11.10 -16.87
CA PRO A 149 5.22 -9.70 -16.60
C PRO A 149 4.36 -8.71 -17.38
N LYS A 150 4.07 -9.00 -18.65
CA LYS A 150 3.22 -8.14 -19.51
C LYS A 150 1.78 -8.08 -19.01
N ALA A 151 1.22 -9.22 -18.62
CA ALA A 151 -0.12 -9.29 -18.05
C ALA A 151 -0.21 -8.52 -16.72
N PHE A 152 0.82 -8.63 -15.87
CA PHE A 152 0.92 -7.85 -14.64
C PHE A 152 1.07 -6.35 -14.91
N GLU A 153 1.95 -5.94 -15.83
CA GLU A 153 2.16 -4.53 -16.18
C GLU A 153 0.89 -3.87 -16.72
N GLN A 154 0.17 -4.56 -17.61
CA GLN A 154 -1.10 -4.06 -18.14
C GLN A 154 -2.14 -3.86 -17.03
N ARG A 155 -2.24 -4.81 -16.08
CA ARG A 155 -3.15 -4.68 -14.94
C ARG A 155 -2.73 -3.60 -13.95
N LEU A 156 -1.42 -3.44 -13.72
CA LEU A 156 -0.88 -2.37 -12.89
C LEU A 156 -1.15 -1.00 -13.53
N TYR A 157 -1.12 -0.91 -14.86
CA TYR A 157 -1.50 0.29 -15.60
C TYR A 157 -2.98 0.61 -15.41
N GLU A 158 -3.88 -0.37 -15.60
CA GLU A 158 -5.32 -0.20 -15.35
C GLU A 158 -5.61 0.22 -13.90
N PHE A 159 -4.98 -0.45 -12.92
CA PHE A 159 -5.12 -0.12 -11.52
C PHE A 159 -4.65 1.30 -11.21
N ARG A 160 -3.49 1.71 -11.76
CA ARG A 160 -2.96 3.06 -11.58
C ARG A 160 -3.88 4.11 -12.21
N SER A 161 -4.48 3.82 -13.36
CA SER A 161 -5.47 4.69 -13.99
C SER A 161 -6.68 4.89 -13.08
N ILE A 162 -7.28 3.78 -12.60
CA ILE A 162 -8.44 3.82 -11.70
C ILE A 162 -8.09 4.58 -10.41
N GLN A 163 -6.90 4.36 -9.86
CA GLN A 163 -6.44 5.08 -8.68
C GLN A 163 -6.32 6.59 -8.94
N GLY A 164 -5.85 6.99 -10.14
CA GLY A 164 -5.82 8.38 -10.58
C GLY A 164 -7.23 8.99 -10.65
N ASP A 165 -8.17 8.27 -11.24
CA ASP A 165 -9.57 8.70 -11.36
C ASP A 165 -10.25 8.83 -9.99
N ILE A 166 -9.96 7.92 -9.05
CA ILE A 166 -10.46 8.01 -7.67
C ILE A 166 -9.90 9.25 -6.96
N GLN A 167 -8.62 9.57 -7.16
CA GLN A 167 -8.02 10.77 -6.55
C GLN A 167 -8.63 12.05 -7.13
N SER A 168 -8.82 12.12 -8.45
CA SER A 168 -9.44 13.29 -9.09
C SER A 168 -10.91 13.46 -8.65
N LEU A 169 -11.65 12.36 -8.55
CA LEU A 169 -13.02 12.35 -8.01
C LEU A 169 -13.04 12.84 -6.56
N LYS A 170 -12.14 12.33 -5.71
CA LYS A 170 -12.02 12.76 -4.31
C LYS A 170 -11.75 14.25 -4.20
N THR A 171 -10.86 14.80 -5.03
CA THR A 171 -10.59 16.25 -5.02
C THR A 171 -11.80 17.07 -5.47
N THR A 172 -12.54 16.61 -6.47
CA THR A 172 -13.76 17.27 -6.97
C THR A 172 -14.88 17.23 -5.93
N VAL A 173 -15.08 16.09 -5.26
CA VAL A 173 -16.10 15.97 -4.19
C VAL A 173 -15.74 16.89 -3.02
N ASN A 174 -14.48 16.93 -2.61
CA ASN A 174 -14.05 17.82 -1.52
C ASN A 174 -14.23 19.31 -1.85
N SER A 175 -13.99 19.72 -3.11
CA SER A 175 -14.22 21.12 -3.50
C SER A 175 -15.71 21.45 -3.54
N GLN A 176 -16.56 20.54 -4.01
CA GLN A 176 -18.02 20.71 -3.97
C GLN A 176 -18.55 20.82 -2.54
N VAL A 177 -18.06 19.98 -1.62
CA VAL A 177 -18.45 20.05 -0.19
C VAL A 177 -18.09 21.42 0.39
N LYS A 178 -16.89 21.96 0.12
CA LYS A 178 -16.52 23.30 0.57
C LYS A 178 -17.44 24.39 0.05
N VAL A 179 -17.77 24.36 -1.24
CA VAL A 179 -18.70 25.35 -1.84
C VAL A 179 -20.07 25.29 -1.18
N ILE A 180 -20.57 24.09 -0.87
CA ILE A 180 -21.85 23.91 -0.17
C ILE A 180 -21.77 24.43 1.26
N GLU A 181 -20.69 24.12 1.99
CA GLU A 181 -20.49 24.62 3.36
C GLU A 181 -20.39 26.14 3.42
N ASP A 182 -19.64 26.76 2.50
CA ASP A 182 -19.50 28.22 2.44
C ASP A 182 -20.82 28.88 2.05
N SER A 183 -21.56 28.31 1.11
CA SER A 183 -22.90 28.79 0.73
C SER A 183 -23.88 28.70 1.90
N ARG A 184 -23.81 27.62 2.69
CA ARG A 184 -24.63 27.44 3.90
C ARG A 184 -24.26 28.46 4.98
N ARG A 185 -22.96 28.66 5.24
CA ARG A 185 -22.50 29.68 6.20
C ARG A 185 -22.94 31.08 5.81
N GLU A 186 -22.86 31.41 4.52
CA GLU A 186 -23.26 32.71 4.02
C GLU A 186 -24.78 32.90 4.12
N GLN A 187 -25.56 31.84 3.90
CA GLN A 187 -26.99 31.85 4.11
C GLN A 187 -27.36 32.05 5.59
N GLU A 188 -26.72 31.31 6.50
CA GLU A 188 -26.89 31.47 7.95
C GLU A 188 -26.52 32.88 8.41
N ARG A 189 -25.44 33.46 7.85
CA ARG A 189 -25.03 34.84 8.13
C ARG A 189 -26.10 35.84 7.73
N ARG A 190 -26.69 35.69 6.55
CA ARG A 190 -27.79 36.57 6.07
C ARG A 190 -29.01 36.46 6.98
N GLU A 191 -29.43 35.25 7.33
CA GLU A 191 -30.57 35.01 8.22
C GLU A 191 -30.39 35.66 9.60
N VAL A 192 -29.18 35.60 10.15
CA VAL A 192 -28.86 36.27 11.43
C VAL A 192 -28.90 37.79 11.30
N LEU A 193 -28.37 38.36 10.21
CA LEU A 193 -28.36 39.81 10.00
C LEU A 193 -29.78 40.35 9.80
N ASP A 194 -30.59 39.68 8.98
CA ASP A 194 -32.00 40.04 8.76
C ASP A 194 -32.80 39.93 10.07
N TRP A 195 -32.51 38.95 10.93
CA TRP A 195 -33.13 38.84 12.25
C TRP A 195 -32.76 40.00 13.19
N ILE A 196 -31.53 40.49 13.14
CA ILE A 196 -31.07 41.59 14.00
C ILE A 196 -31.66 42.94 13.56
N SER A 197 -31.80 43.16 12.25
CA SER A 197 -32.33 44.42 11.72
C SER A 197 -32.90 44.27 10.31
N ASP A 198 -34.05 44.90 10.07
CA ASP A 198 -34.62 45.07 8.72
C ASP A 198 -33.81 46.04 7.83
N PHE A 199 -32.70 46.57 8.35
CA PHE A 199 -31.87 47.55 7.66
C PHE A 199 -30.84 46.85 6.77
N ASP A 200 -30.85 47.14 5.47
CA ASP A 200 -29.91 46.58 4.49
C ASP A 200 -28.50 47.17 4.66
N HIS A 201 -27.77 46.60 5.63
CA HIS A 201 -26.41 46.98 5.98
C HIS A 201 -25.42 46.75 4.82
N GLU A 202 -25.63 45.72 4.01
CA GLU A 202 -24.76 45.39 2.88
C GLU A 202 -24.88 46.45 1.78
N ARG A 203 -26.11 46.82 1.41
CA ARG A 203 -26.34 47.90 0.44
C ARG A 203 -25.77 49.22 0.92
N ARG A 204 -25.95 49.57 2.19
CA ARG A 204 -25.37 50.79 2.77
C ARG A 204 -23.84 50.77 2.77
N HIS A 205 -23.23 49.64 3.10
CA HIS A 205 -21.78 49.48 3.03
C HIS A 205 -21.26 49.60 1.59
N LEU A 206 -21.95 48.99 0.62
CA LEU A 206 -21.63 49.12 -0.80
C LEU A 206 -21.79 50.57 -1.30
N GLU A 207 -22.87 51.26 -0.91
CA GLU A 207 -23.07 52.67 -1.21
C GLU A 207 -21.97 53.56 -0.62
N ALA A 208 -21.52 53.28 0.61
CA ALA A 208 -20.42 54.00 1.25
C ALA A 208 -19.06 53.69 0.61
N LYS A 209 -18.85 52.44 0.14
CA LYS A 209 -17.62 51.96 -0.48
C LYS A 209 -17.45 52.39 -1.94
N ASN A 210 -18.53 52.44 -2.73
CA ASN A 210 -18.51 52.78 -4.15
C ASN A 210 -17.80 54.10 -4.50
N PRO A 211 -17.94 55.21 -3.73
CA PRO A 211 -17.23 56.46 -4.02
C PRO A 211 -15.76 56.46 -3.56
N ARG A 212 -15.22 55.33 -3.05
CA ARG A 212 -13.84 55.26 -2.54
C ARG A 212 -12.84 55.47 -3.70
N VAL A 213 -12.04 56.54 -3.60
CA VAL A 213 -10.96 56.86 -4.54
C VAL A 213 -9.71 56.05 -4.18
N SER A 214 -8.82 55.80 -5.14
CA SER A 214 -7.48 55.25 -4.87
C SER A 214 -6.79 56.04 -3.74
N ASP A 215 -6.07 55.35 -2.86
CA ASP A 215 -5.41 55.90 -1.66
C ASP A 215 -6.34 56.45 -0.57
N THR A 216 -7.66 56.22 -0.67
CA THR A 216 -8.57 56.49 0.45
C THR A 216 -8.23 55.56 1.62
N GLY A 217 -7.73 56.15 2.71
CA GLY A 217 -7.33 55.43 3.91
C GLY A 217 -5.83 55.41 4.17
N SER A 218 -4.99 55.80 3.19
CA SER A 218 -3.54 55.88 3.40
C SER A 218 -3.19 56.85 4.54
N TRP A 219 -3.95 57.95 4.67
CA TRP A 219 -3.77 58.94 5.74
C TRP A 219 -3.96 58.38 7.17
N ILE A 220 -4.70 57.28 7.33
CA ILE A 220 -4.84 56.60 8.63
C ILE A 220 -3.83 55.47 8.77
N THR A 221 -3.60 54.66 7.73
CA THR A 221 -2.69 53.51 7.81
C THR A 221 -1.22 53.89 7.91
N GLU A 222 -0.84 55.05 7.35
CA GLU A 222 0.53 55.59 7.41
C GLU A 222 0.72 56.54 8.62
N ASN A 223 -0.29 56.70 9.47
CA ASN A 223 -0.20 57.56 10.63
C ASN A 223 0.54 56.84 11.76
N ALA A 224 1.61 57.46 12.27
CA ALA A 224 2.37 56.93 13.41
C ALA A 224 1.50 56.66 14.66
N SER A 225 0.38 57.36 14.82
CA SER A 225 -0.58 57.13 15.91
C SER A 225 -1.36 55.83 15.72
N PHE A 226 -1.71 55.49 14.47
CA PHE A 226 -2.36 54.24 14.12
C PHE A 226 -1.40 53.05 14.26
N GLU A 227 -0.15 53.19 13.80
CA GLU A 227 0.86 52.14 13.96
C GLU A 227 1.12 51.83 15.44
N LYS A 228 1.29 52.87 16.27
CA LYS A 228 1.45 52.69 17.73
C LYS A 228 0.25 52.05 18.39
N TRP A 229 -0.97 52.35 17.93
CA TRP A 229 -2.19 51.73 18.45
C TRP A 229 -2.32 50.27 18.00
N ARG A 230 -2.01 49.96 16.73
CA ARG A 230 -2.06 48.59 16.18
C ARG A 230 -1.04 47.66 16.83
N ASP A 231 0.16 48.18 17.10
CA ASP A 231 1.30 47.40 17.58
C ASP A 231 1.39 47.40 19.13
N ASP A 232 0.30 47.73 19.83
CA ASP A 232 0.19 47.79 21.29
C ASP A 232 1.25 48.68 21.98
N ALA A 233 1.84 49.64 21.25
CA ALA A 233 2.84 50.58 21.73
C ALA A 233 2.25 51.90 22.24
N SER A 234 0.92 52.05 22.19
CA SER A 234 0.17 53.21 22.67
C SER A 234 -0.13 53.09 24.17
N SER A 235 -0.19 54.23 24.86
CA SER A 235 -0.66 54.29 26.26
C SER A 235 -2.18 54.15 26.41
N THR A 236 -2.93 54.21 25.29
CA THR A 236 -4.39 54.11 25.25
C THR A 236 -4.87 53.13 24.18
N ASN A 237 -5.91 52.35 24.50
CA ASN A 237 -6.57 51.42 23.57
C ASN A 237 -7.54 52.11 22.59
N VAL A 238 -7.64 53.44 22.65
CA VAL A 238 -8.53 54.25 21.81
C VAL A 238 -7.69 55.03 20.81
N LEU A 239 -8.00 54.87 19.52
CA LEU A 239 -7.45 55.69 18.44
C LEU A 239 -8.49 56.72 18.00
N TRP A 240 -8.14 58.01 18.09
CA TRP A 240 -9.04 59.10 17.72
C TRP A 240 -8.84 59.54 16.26
N CYS A 241 -9.74 59.11 15.38
CA CYS A 241 -9.70 59.42 13.94
C CYS A 241 -10.43 60.74 13.64
N HIS A 242 -9.68 61.83 13.54
CA HIS A 242 -10.19 63.17 13.26
C HIS A 242 -9.73 63.66 11.88
N GLY A 243 -10.50 64.54 11.27
CA GLY A 243 -10.17 65.12 9.96
C GLY A 243 -11.24 66.11 9.51
N LEU A 244 -10.95 66.86 8.46
CA LEU A 244 -11.88 67.85 7.88
C LEU A 244 -13.21 67.21 7.42
N PRO A 245 -14.32 67.97 7.37
CA PRO A 245 -15.52 67.53 6.68
C PRO A 245 -15.18 67.07 5.25
N GLY A 246 -15.70 65.92 4.81
CA GLY A 246 -15.37 65.36 3.50
C GLY A 246 -14.04 64.60 3.40
N SER A 247 -13.28 64.43 4.48
CA SER A 247 -11.99 63.69 4.48
C SER A 247 -12.13 62.16 4.32
N GLY A 248 -13.29 61.66 3.89
CA GLY A 248 -13.52 60.23 3.66
C GLY A 248 -13.71 59.36 4.91
N LYS A 249 -13.86 59.94 6.12
CA LYS A 249 -14.04 59.17 7.37
C LYS A 249 -15.21 58.16 7.28
N THR A 250 -16.36 58.58 6.74
CA THR A 250 -17.56 57.73 6.57
C THR A 250 -17.42 56.72 5.43
N VAL A 251 -16.51 56.95 4.47
CA VAL A 251 -16.21 56.03 3.36
C VAL A 251 -15.19 54.95 3.80
N LEU A 252 -14.51 55.18 4.93
CA LEU A 252 -13.55 54.24 5.53
C LEU A 252 -14.19 53.21 6.45
N ALA A 253 -15.22 53.61 7.20
CA ALA A 253 -16.02 52.76 8.10
C ALA A 253 -17.12 52.01 7.33
#